data_AF-A0A318U541-F1
#
_entry.id   AF-A0A318U541-F1
#
_cell.length_a   1.000
_cell.length_b   1.000
_cell.length_c   1.000
_cell.angle_alpha   90.00
_cell.angle_beta   90.00
_cell.angle_gamma   90.00
#
_symmetry.space_group_name_H-M   'P 1'
#
loop_
_entity.id
_entity.type
_entity.pdbx_description
1 polymer ?
#
loop_
_entity_poly.entity_id
_entity_poly.type
_entity_poly.pdbx_seq_one_letter_code
_entity_poly.pdbx_strand_id
1 'polypeptide(L)'
;MAIPEKIKRVSRPKNTVIKDYFGKYKVVKRTSKYVNGKAIPKDLEIVGEIIDYKFVPYPEPIPVGTKTKETVISKIKDFGNIELITKYTKDILKELRNFFDTKVANFIYSLAVMKSINPEAIDDDFKLLYETSFLSEKFRNLNFDVRNLDKLILNYNSWYSQTEWFMNERIKKFRDTRNVVLASFKWFFTEENMFLNYEPSITWSKMKFLYIFDFITKEPIFHRPFVENIFNGRTFYDFFNSKDEFSNKFVIFDNEMEKDEIEKVLKNNQDIKYIKPLDVHAESFNIDELLSSSGWLAIHNYYKSNSAVSGLKINDNSKFIYAFRDFDEAIRMGRERLAMIDETYRYSDLLRDRKYDGITIVESNIDTHLEEIYMLYNSHPNVIQDLKFTKNLISSTERSANSVLHKAMSEFVNFLAKLIKFKIENILKEKEVDNEYSYKQIIKRLGYYRKQQSKEGNWISVEKPKEITKLAKIFNL
;
A
#
# COMPACT_ATOMS: atom_id res chain seq x y z
N MET A 1 -28.24 -4.66 31.86
CA MET A 1 -28.32 -5.18 33.24
C MET A 1 -29.75 -5.08 33.74
N ALA A 2 -30.16 -5.93 34.68
CA ALA A 2 -31.48 -5.84 35.29
C ALA A 2 -31.51 -4.66 36.29
N ILE A 3 -32.48 -3.75 36.13
CA ILE A 3 -32.65 -2.60 37.03
C ILE A 3 -33.18 -3.14 38.39
N PRO A 4 -32.56 -2.79 39.54
CA PRO A 4 -33.02 -3.23 40.84
C PRO A 4 -34.47 -2.84 41.15
N GLU A 5 -35.24 -3.70 41.81
CA GLU A 5 -36.64 -3.44 42.17
C GLU A 5 -36.82 -2.17 43.01
N LYS A 6 -35.87 -1.90 43.92
CA LYS A 6 -35.86 -0.67 44.73
C LYS A 6 -35.81 0.60 43.87
N ILE A 7 -35.14 0.54 42.72
CA ILE A 7 -35.07 1.65 41.76
C ILE A 7 -36.36 1.71 40.91
N LYS A 8 -36.92 0.57 40.51
CA LYS A 8 -38.17 0.52 39.72
C LYS A 8 -39.39 1.09 40.46
N ARG A 9 -39.40 1.02 41.79
CA ARG A 9 -40.52 1.49 42.64
C ARG A 9 -40.46 2.98 43.01
N VAL A 10 -39.39 3.68 42.64
CA VAL A 10 -39.26 5.13 42.91
C VAL A 10 -40.37 5.90 42.19
N SER A 11 -41.08 6.75 42.94
CA SER A 11 -42.13 7.64 42.41
C SER A 11 -41.56 8.60 41.38
N ARG A 12 -42.23 8.71 40.23
CA ARG A 12 -41.77 9.46 39.04
C ARG A 12 -42.95 9.83 38.14
N PRO A 13 -42.77 10.76 37.18
CA PRO A 13 -43.85 11.18 36.28
C PRO A 13 -44.48 10.01 35.50
N LYS A 14 -45.78 10.12 35.18
CA LYS A 14 -46.51 9.12 34.38
C LYS A 14 -45.92 9.02 32.96
N ASN A 15 -46.13 7.86 32.32
CA ASN A 15 -45.61 7.54 30.98
C ASN A 15 -44.08 7.60 30.89
N THR A 16 -43.39 7.19 31.96
CA THR A 16 -41.94 7.08 31.99
C THR A 16 -41.45 5.67 32.29
N VAL A 17 -40.28 5.32 31.76
CA VAL A 17 -39.55 4.08 32.06
C VAL A 17 -38.17 4.42 32.60
N ILE A 18 -37.63 3.55 33.46
CA ILE A 18 -36.25 3.69 33.92
C ILE A 18 -35.36 2.90 32.98
N LYS A 19 -34.23 3.51 32.60
CA LYS A 19 -33.18 2.86 31.83
C LYS A 19 -31.84 3.02 32.54
N ASP A 20 -31.05 1.96 32.48
CA ASP A 20 -29.66 1.99 32.93
C ASP A 20 -28.78 2.55 31.81
N TYR A 21 -28.16 3.69 32.09
CA TYR A 21 -27.12 4.30 31.27
C TYR A 21 -25.80 4.24 32.03
N PHE A 22 -25.10 3.12 31.89
CA PHE A 22 -23.76 2.90 32.46
C PHE A 22 -23.70 3.17 33.98
N GLY A 23 -24.62 2.56 34.73
CA GLY A 23 -24.68 2.69 36.20
C GLY A 23 -25.47 3.90 36.70
N LYS A 24 -26.03 4.72 35.79
CA LYS A 24 -26.96 5.81 36.13
C LYS A 24 -28.37 5.47 35.67
N TYR A 25 -29.33 5.52 36.59
CA TYR A 25 -30.73 5.21 36.32
C TYR A 25 -31.49 6.44 35.80
N LYS A 26 -31.67 6.54 34.49
CA LYS A 26 -32.37 7.67 33.86
C LYS A 26 -33.86 7.40 33.73
N VAL A 27 -34.67 8.43 33.94
CA VAL A 27 -36.13 8.39 33.75
C VAL A 27 -36.47 8.94 32.37
N VAL A 28 -37.05 8.09 31.53
CA VAL A 28 -37.26 8.33 30.11
C VAL A 28 -38.75 8.37 29.80
N LYS A 29 -39.25 9.47 29.26
CA LYS A 29 -40.63 9.60 28.78
C LYS A 29 -40.81 8.77 27.52
N ARG A 30 -41.91 8.01 27.48
CA ARG A 30 -42.18 7.03 26.44
C ARG A 30 -43.60 7.22 25.90
N THR A 31 -43.73 7.09 24.59
CA THR A 31 -45.00 7.00 23.86
C THR A 31 -45.04 5.70 23.05
N SER A 32 -46.09 5.48 22.27
CA SER A 32 -46.16 4.41 21.27
C SER A 32 -46.28 4.98 19.87
N LYS A 33 -45.71 4.28 18.88
CA LYS A 33 -45.92 4.51 17.46
C LYS A 33 -46.47 3.24 16.83
N TYR A 34 -47.52 3.36 16.03
CA TYR A 34 -48.03 2.24 15.26
C TYR A 34 -47.17 1.99 14.02
N VAL A 35 -46.71 0.76 13.86
CA VAL A 35 -45.97 0.28 12.68
C VAL A 35 -46.54 -1.09 12.32
N ASN A 36 -47.03 -1.24 11.08
CA ASN A 36 -47.65 -2.49 10.57
C ASN A 36 -48.74 -3.05 11.51
N GLY A 37 -49.63 -2.18 12.00
CA GLY A 37 -50.74 -2.56 12.89
C GLY A 37 -50.35 -2.86 14.35
N LYS A 38 -49.07 -2.82 14.71
CA LYS A 38 -48.59 -3.05 16.08
C LYS A 38 -48.12 -1.75 16.73
N ALA A 39 -48.52 -1.52 17.98
CA ALA A 39 -48.03 -0.41 18.79
C ALA A 39 -46.62 -0.74 19.33
N ILE A 40 -45.61 0.02 18.88
CA ILE A 40 -44.22 -0.15 19.29
C ILE A 40 -43.83 1.00 20.24
N PRO A 41 -43.21 0.72 21.40
CA PRO A 41 -42.74 1.75 22.31
C PRO A 41 -41.69 2.66 21.65
N LYS A 42 -41.86 3.97 21.78
CA LYS A 42 -40.92 5.00 21.33
C LYS A 42 -40.53 5.90 22.49
N ASP A 43 -39.24 5.96 22.79
CA ASP A 43 -38.70 6.88 23.79
C ASP A 43 -38.61 8.30 23.20
N LEU A 44 -38.94 9.31 24.00
CA LEU A 44 -39.01 10.71 23.58
C LEU A 44 -37.89 11.55 24.18
N GLU A 45 -37.79 11.59 25.51
CA GLU A 45 -36.89 12.49 26.24
C GLU A 45 -36.55 11.92 27.62
N ILE A 46 -35.36 12.23 28.13
CA ILE A 46 -34.92 11.96 29.49
C ILE A 46 -35.36 13.14 30.35
N VAL A 47 -36.27 12.88 31.28
CA VAL A 47 -36.90 13.92 32.12
C VAL A 47 -36.22 14.08 33.48
N GLY A 48 -35.24 13.23 33.78
CA GLY A 48 -34.49 13.25 35.03
C GLY A 48 -33.78 11.93 35.29
N GLU A 49 -33.33 11.74 36.52
CA GLU A 49 -32.62 10.53 36.96
C GLU A 49 -32.98 10.13 38.39
N ILE A 50 -32.65 8.91 38.77
CA ILE A 50 -32.81 8.40 40.13
C ILE A 50 -31.46 8.48 40.83
N ILE A 51 -31.36 9.34 41.83
CA ILE A 51 -30.21 9.50 42.72
C ILE A 51 -30.72 9.23 44.13
N ASP A 52 -30.00 8.40 44.89
CA ASP A 52 -30.35 8.05 46.27
C ASP A 52 -31.81 7.61 46.47
N TYR A 53 -32.31 6.78 45.54
CA TYR A 53 -33.68 6.27 45.52
C TYR A 53 -34.78 7.35 45.40
N LYS A 54 -34.42 8.55 44.94
CA LYS A 54 -35.34 9.65 44.66
C LYS A 54 -35.24 10.07 43.20
N PHE A 55 -36.38 10.42 42.61
CA PHE A 55 -36.41 11.03 41.29
C PHE A 55 -35.95 12.49 41.39
N VAL A 56 -34.93 12.85 40.61
CA VAL A 56 -34.42 14.20 40.45
C VAL A 56 -34.75 14.64 39.02
N PRO A 57 -35.68 15.60 38.82
CA PRO A 57 -36.03 16.09 37.49
C PRO A 57 -34.88 16.90 36.89
N TYR A 58 -34.76 16.87 35.56
CA TYR A 58 -33.92 17.81 34.85
C TYR A 58 -34.65 19.14 34.61
N PRO A 59 -33.97 20.29 34.73
CA PRO A 59 -34.57 21.60 34.43
C PRO A 59 -35.11 21.65 32.99
N GLU A 60 -34.40 21.02 32.06
CA GLU A 60 -34.83 20.83 30.68
C GLU A 60 -34.73 19.34 30.31
N PRO A 61 -35.81 18.71 29.81
CA PRO A 61 -35.76 17.34 29.30
C PRO A 61 -34.79 17.16 28.12
N ILE A 62 -34.04 16.06 28.10
CA ILE A 62 -33.03 15.78 27.06
C ILE A 62 -33.64 14.84 26.01
N PRO A 63 -33.85 15.25 24.74
CA PRO A 63 -34.54 14.38 23.78
C PRO A 63 -33.73 13.11 23.44
N VAL A 64 -34.38 11.95 23.55
CA VAL A 64 -33.79 10.64 23.23
C VAL A 64 -33.67 10.50 21.72
N GLY A 65 -32.47 10.19 21.25
CA GLY A 65 -32.18 10.15 19.81
C GLY A 65 -31.68 11.48 19.24
N THR A 66 -31.59 12.55 20.05
CA THR A 66 -30.89 13.81 19.71
C THR A 66 -29.49 13.90 20.31
N LYS A 67 -28.79 12.76 20.43
CA LYS A 67 -27.42 12.85 19.95
C LYS A 67 -27.56 12.97 18.43
N THR A 68 -27.58 14.21 17.92
CA THR A 68 -26.68 14.47 16.80
C THR A 68 -25.42 13.75 17.19
N LYS A 69 -24.97 12.80 16.36
CA LYS A 69 -23.56 12.43 16.45
C LYS A 69 -22.87 13.78 16.26
N GLU A 70 -22.59 14.50 17.33
CA GLU A 70 -21.43 15.35 17.40
C GLU A 70 -20.34 14.36 17.05
N THR A 71 -20.05 14.32 15.75
CA THR A 71 -18.79 13.84 15.25
C THR A 71 -17.84 14.57 16.15
N VAL A 72 -17.11 13.84 17.00
CA VAL A 72 -16.12 14.45 17.86
C VAL A 72 -15.08 14.97 16.89
N ILE A 73 -15.30 16.19 16.37
CA ILE A 73 -14.39 16.85 15.46
C ILE A 73 -13.22 17.19 16.35
N SER A 74 -12.12 16.46 16.15
CA SER A 74 -10.93 16.71 16.93
C SER A 74 -10.56 18.18 16.80
N LYS A 75 -10.56 18.90 17.93
CA LYS A 75 -10.16 20.32 17.98
C LYS A 75 -8.65 20.50 17.82
N ILE A 76 -7.90 19.40 17.75
CA ILE A 76 -6.46 19.37 17.48
C ILE A 76 -6.24 18.37 16.35
N LYS A 77 -5.56 18.79 15.28
CA LYS A 77 -5.33 17.95 14.10
C LYS A 77 -3.86 17.96 13.68
N ASP A 78 -3.37 16.81 13.23
CA ASP A 78 -2.04 16.68 12.63
C ASP A 78 -2.00 17.46 11.31
N PHE A 79 -1.02 18.37 11.16
CA PHE A 79 -0.96 19.31 10.04
C PHE A 79 0.31 19.17 9.19
N GLY A 80 1.51 19.12 9.78
CA GLY A 80 2.76 19.24 9.03
C GLY A 80 3.00 18.11 8.02
N ASN A 81 2.74 16.86 8.41
CA ASN A 81 2.84 15.71 7.52
C ASN A 81 1.81 15.76 6.38
N ILE A 82 0.57 16.15 6.69
CA ILE A 82 -0.50 16.35 5.69
C ILE A 82 -0.15 17.48 4.72
N GLU A 83 0.34 18.61 5.22
CA GLU A 83 0.72 19.75 4.39
C GLU A 83 1.89 19.38 3.48
N LEU A 84 2.92 18.71 4.01
CA LEU A 84 4.05 18.21 3.22
C LEU A 84 3.53 17.36 2.04
N ILE A 85 2.79 16.30 2.34
CA ILE A 85 2.32 15.36 1.30
C ILE A 85 1.43 16.08 0.29
N THR A 86 0.39 16.78 0.76
CA THR A 86 -0.59 17.40 -0.14
C THR A 86 -0.01 18.51 -1.01
N LYS A 87 1.03 19.20 -0.53
CA LYS A 87 1.73 20.23 -1.28
C LYS A 87 2.54 19.67 -2.45
N TYR A 88 3.30 18.59 -2.22
CA TYR A 88 4.23 18.02 -3.20
C TYR A 88 3.62 16.91 -4.06
N THR A 89 2.37 16.48 -3.79
CA THR A 89 1.69 15.42 -4.57
C THR A 89 0.33 15.86 -5.15
N LYS A 90 0.12 17.17 -5.28
CA LYS A 90 -1.09 17.77 -5.87
C LYS A 90 -1.32 17.36 -7.33
N ASP A 91 -0.26 17.00 -8.03
CA ASP A 91 -0.28 16.49 -9.40
C ASP A 91 -1.02 15.16 -9.49
N ILE A 92 -0.81 14.24 -8.53
CA ILE A 92 -1.54 12.97 -8.45
C ILE A 92 -3.06 13.22 -8.35
N LEU A 93 -3.48 14.14 -7.48
CA LEU A 93 -4.90 14.47 -7.33
C LEU A 93 -5.47 15.10 -8.61
N LYS A 94 -4.71 15.94 -9.31
CA LYS A 94 -5.12 16.49 -10.61
C LYS A 94 -5.30 15.38 -11.65
N GLU A 95 -4.37 14.43 -11.71
CA GLU A 95 -4.48 13.27 -12.61
C GLU A 95 -5.71 12.43 -12.30
N LEU A 96 -6.00 12.16 -11.02
CA LEU A 96 -7.21 11.42 -10.62
C LEU A 96 -8.48 12.13 -11.07
N ARG A 97 -8.55 13.46 -10.94
CA ARG A 97 -9.73 14.26 -11.34
C ARG A 97 -10.00 14.28 -12.84
N ASN A 98 -9.08 13.79 -13.67
CA ASN A 98 -9.32 13.65 -15.11
C ASN A 98 -10.22 12.44 -15.43
N PHE A 99 -10.30 11.45 -14.55
CA PHE A 99 -11.04 10.20 -14.78
C PHE A 99 -12.12 9.93 -13.73
N PHE A 100 -11.95 10.46 -12.53
CA PHE A 100 -12.88 10.31 -11.42
C PHE A 100 -13.57 11.64 -11.12
N ASP A 101 -14.84 11.59 -10.70
CA ASP A 101 -15.50 12.77 -10.17
C ASP A 101 -14.74 13.32 -8.95
N THR A 102 -14.96 14.59 -8.63
CA THR A 102 -14.20 15.29 -7.59
C THR A 102 -14.30 14.60 -6.22
N LYS A 103 -15.46 14.04 -5.87
CA LYS A 103 -15.66 13.41 -4.56
C LYS A 103 -14.89 12.09 -4.49
N VAL A 104 -14.97 11.27 -5.54
CA VAL A 104 -14.23 10.00 -5.64
C VAL A 104 -12.73 10.25 -5.71
N ALA A 105 -12.26 11.18 -6.54
CA ALA A 105 -10.85 11.53 -6.64
C ALA A 105 -10.27 11.98 -5.28
N ASN A 106 -11.00 12.86 -4.56
CA ASN A 106 -10.59 13.31 -3.22
C ASN A 106 -10.57 12.15 -2.22
N PHE A 107 -11.52 11.21 -2.31
CA PHE A 107 -11.59 10.04 -1.44
C PHE A 107 -10.40 9.10 -1.65
N ILE A 108 -10.16 8.68 -2.90
CA ILE A 108 -9.05 7.79 -3.28
C ILE A 108 -7.71 8.42 -2.90
N TYR A 109 -7.53 9.70 -3.22
CA TYR A 109 -6.31 10.43 -2.86
C TYR A 109 -6.14 10.51 -1.34
N SER A 110 -7.20 10.78 -0.58
CA SER A 110 -7.14 10.83 0.88
C SER A 110 -6.77 9.47 1.49
N LEU A 111 -7.30 8.36 0.96
CA LEU A 111 -6.87 7.01 1.35
C LEU A 111 -5.38 6.81 1.09
N ALA A 112 -4.89 7.18 -0.09
CA ALA A 112 -3.49 7.05 -0.45
C ALA A 112 -2.58 7.90 0.46
N VAL A 113 -3.00 9.13 0.80
CA VAL A 113 -2.29 9.99 1.77
C VAL A 113 -2.22 9.31 3.14
N MET A 114 -3.34 8.81 3.67
CA MET A 114 -3.37 8.13 4.96
C MET A 114 -2.50 6.86 4.96
N LYS A 115 -2.57 6.04 3.91
CA LYS A 115 -1.69 4.86 3.73
C LYS A 115 -0.22 5.24 3.60
N SER A 116 0.11 6.35 2.94
CA SER A 116 1.50 6.81 2.84
C SER A 116 2.07 7.24 4.20
N ILE A 117 1.22 7.69 5.13
CA ILE A 117 1.60 8.08 6.50
C ILE A 117 1.62 6.87 7.44
N ASN A 118 0.59 6.02 7.34
CA ASN A 118 0.42 4.82 8.14
C ASN A 118 0.20 3.62 7.20
N PRO A 119 1.28 2.97 6.72
CA PRO A 119 1.22 1.92 5.70
C PRO A 119 0.52 0.64 6.17
N GLU A 120 0.48 0.46 7.48
CA GLU A 120 -0.14 -0.67 8.17
C GLU A 120 -1.63 -0.45 8.44
N ALA A 121 -2.17 0.75 8.17
CA ALA A 121 -3.55 1.10 8.48
C ALA A 121 -4.54 0.15 7.81
N ILE A 122 -5.49 -0.37 8.57
CA ILE A 122 -6.59 -1.21 8.08
C ILE A 122 -7.88 -0.38 8.01
N ASP A 123 -8.97 -0.98 7.54
CA ASP A 123 -10.22 -0.27 7.23
C ASP A 123 -10.81 0.47 8.45
N ASP A 124 -10.65 -0.12 9.64
CA ASP A 124 -11.10 0.46 10.92
C ASP A 124 -10.33 1.74 11.31
N ASP A 125 -9.10 1.91 10.83
CA ASP A 125 -8.23 3.03 11.21
C ASP A 125 -8.59 4.32 10.46
N PHE A 126 -9.06 4.22 9.21
CA PHE A 126 -9.16 5.38 8.31
C PHE A 126 -10.09 6.47 8.81
N LYS A 127 -11.18 6.10 9.48
CA LYS A 127 -12.07 7.09 10.07
C LYS A 127 -11.34 7.95 11.09
N LEU A 128 -10.64 7.32 12.03
CA LEU A 128 -9.90 8.03 13.06
C LEU A 128 -8.76 8.85 12.44
N LEU A 129 -7.98 8.26 11.53
CA LEU A 129 -6.88 8.93 10.83
C LEU A 129 -7.36 10.18 10.07
N TYR A 130 -8.51 10.10 9.40
CA TYR A 130 -9.08 11.23 8.68
C TYR A 130 -9.62 12.31 9.63
N GLU A 131 -10.41 11.93 10.64
CA GLU A 131 -11.05 12.87 11.58
C GLU A 131 -10.03 13.60 12.48
N THR A 132 -8.88 12.98 12.76
CA THR A 132 -7.80 13.55 13.58
C THR A 132 -6.68 14.23 12.80
N SER A 133 -6.71 14.18 11.47
CA SER A 133 -5.74 14.86 10.61
C SER A 133 -6.35 16.05 9.89
N PHE A 134 -5.51 17.02 9.50
CA PHE A 134 -5.93 18.19 8.74
C PHE A 134 -6.44 17.84 7.32
N LEU A 135 -6.36 16.57 6.94
CA LEU A 135 -6.94 16.04 5.72
C LEU A 135 -8.46 16.26 5.68
N SER A 136 -9.13 16.13 6.82
CA SER A 136 -10.58 16.40 6.94
C SER A 136 -10.96 17.87 6.80
N GLU A 137 -10.00 18.79 6.98
CA GLU A 137 -10.21 20.21 6.69
C GLU A 137 -9.94 20.53 5.22
N LYS A 138 -8.95 19.89 4.61
CA LYS A 138 -8.61 20.07 3.17
C LYS A 138 -9.65 19.43 2.25
N PHE A 139 -10.12 18.23 2.57
CA PHE A 139 -11.07 17.46 1.76
C PHE A 139 -12.32 17.14 2.56
N ARG A 140 -13.17 18.16 2.76
CA ARG A 140 -14.38 18.05 3.59
C ARG A 140 -15.41 17.07 3.02
N ASN A 141 -16.29 16.59 3.90
CA ASN A 141 -17.47 15.77 3.56
C ASN A 141 -17.16 14.39 2.97
N LEU A 142 -15.97 13.85 3.25
CA LEU A 142 -15.64 12.44 3.01
C LEU A 142 -16.04 11.59 4.21
N ASN A 143 -16.49 10.36 3.97
CA ASN A 143 -16.88 9.42 5.03
C ASN A 143 -16.08 8.11 4.90
N PHE A 144 -15.26 7.84 5.91
CA PHE A 144 -14.35 6.69 5.97
C PHE A 144 -14.81 5.65 7.02
N ASP A 145 -16.09 5.62 7.38
CA ASP A 145 -16.60 4.47 8.12
C ASP A 145 -16.53 3.21 7.26
N VAL A 146 -16.23 2.08 7.90
CA VAL A 146 -16.00 0.78 7.25
C VAL A 146 -17.12 0.42 6.26
N ARG A 147 -18.38 0.69 6.64
CA ARG A 147 -19.53 0.41 5.77
C ARG A 147 -19.53 1.23 4.48
N ASN A 148 -19.05 2.47 4.49
CA ASN A 148 -18.93 3.25 3.26
C ASN A 148 -17.64 2.94 2.50
N LEU A 149 -16.57 2.54 3.17
CA LEU A 149 -15.39 1.96 2.52
C LEU A 149 -15.80 0.73 1.71
N ASP A 150 -16.46 -0.25 2.33
CA ASP A 150 -16.97 -1.46 1.68
C ASP A 150 -17.87 -1.12 0.47
N LYS A 151 -18.83 -0.20 0.64
CA LYS A 151 -19.71 0.23 -0.47
C LYS A 151 -18.96 0.91 -1.61
N LEU A 152 -17.99 1.76 -1.31
CA LEU A 152 -17.20 2.45 -2.33
C LEU A 152 -16.29 1.46 -3.06
N ILE A 153 -15.75 0.47 -2.36
CA ILE A 153 -14.94 -0.59 -2.97
C ILE A 153 -15.80 -1.55 -3.79
N LEU A 154 -17.03 -1.88 -3.36
CA LEU A 154 -17.97 -2.65 -4.19
C LEU A 154 -18.35 -1.92 -5.47
N ASN A 155 -18.38 -0.58 -5.45
CA ASN A 155 -18.56 0.23 -6.66
C ASN A 155 -17.31 0.27 -7.55
N TYR A 156 -16.20 -0.34 -7.16
CA TYR A 156 -14.96 -0.36 -7.95
C TYR A 156 -15.15 -0.97 -9.34
N ASN A 157 -16.08 -1.91 -9.51
CA ASN A 157 -16.38 -2.45 -10.85
C ASN A 157 -16.72 -1.32 -11.84
N SER A 158 -17.47 -0.31 -11.38
CA SER A 158 -17.83 0.88 -12.16
C SER A 158 -16.66 1.85 -12.40
N TRP A 159 -15.53 1.62 -11.74
CA TRP A 159 -14.31 2.44 -11.74
C TRP A 159 -13.09 1.76 -12.37
N TYR A 160 -13.21 0.50 -12.75
CA TYR A 160 -12.10 -0.26 -13.30
C TYR A 160 -11.54 0.41 -14.58
N SER A 161 -12.43 0.83 -15.50
CA SER A 161 -12.03 1.53 -16.73
C SER A 161 -11.32 2.85 -16.45
N GLN A 162 -11.77 3.60 -15.45
CA GLN A 162 -11.16 4.86 -15.02
C GLN A 162 -9.77 4.63 -14.44
N THR A 163 -9.60 3.53 -13.69
CA THR A 163 -8.30 3.10 -13.16
C THR A 163 -7.35 2.70 -14.30
N GLU A 164 -7.85 1.98 -15.30
CA GLU A 164 -7.08 1.63 -16.49
C GLU A 164 -6.68 2.88 -17.30
N TRP A 165 -7.60 3.83 -17.51
CA TRP A 165 -7.32 5.09 -18.18
C TRP A 165 -6.29 5.93 -17.44
N PHE A 166 -6.40 6.02 -16.11
CA PHE A 166 -5.39 6.66 -15.27
C PHE A 166 -4.01 6.04 -15.50
N MET A 167 -3.91 4.70 -15.47
CA MET A 167 -2.65 4.00 -15.67
C MET A 167 -2.09 4.17 -17.09
N ASN A 168 -2.95 4.16 -18.10
CA ASN A 168 -2.57 4.38 -19.50
C ASN A 168 -2.06 5.80 -19.75
N GLU A 169 -2.71 6.82 -19.19
CA GLU A 169 -2.22 8.19 -19.31
C GLU A 169 -0.95 8.42 -18.49
N ARG A 170 -0.81 7.71 -17.36
CA ARG A 170 0.41 7.78 -16.56
C ARG A 170 1.61 7.24 -17.32
N ILE A 171 1.55 6.02 -17.86
CA ILE A 171 2.70 5.42 -18.56
C ILE A 171 3.15 6.22 -19.79
N LYS A 172 2.21 6.85 -20.52
CA LYS A 172 2.52 7.74 -21.65
C LYS A 172 3.46 8.89 -21.28
N LYS A 173 3.33 9.46 -20.07
CA LYS A 173 4.20 10.57 -19.62
C LYS A 173 5.67 10.17 -19.46
N PHE A 174 5.95 8.88 -19.36
CA PHE A 174 7.29 8.34 -19.19
C PHE A 174 7.88 7.82 -20.51
N ARG A 175 7.11 7.85 -21.60
CA ARG A 175 7.54 7.37 -22.92
C ARG A 175 8.80 8.08 -23.41
N ASP A 176 8.92 9.40 -23.23
CA ASP A 176 10.04 10.15 -23.81
C ASP A 176 11.10 10.56 -22.78
N THR A 177 10.81 10.39 -21.49
CA THR A 177 11.63 10.96 -20.43
C THR A 177 12.52 9.96 -19.71
N ARG A 178 12.21 8.65 -19.78
CA ARG A 178 12.90 7.63 -18.98
C ARG A 178 13.20 6.37 -19.80
N ASN A 179 14.46 5.93 -19.80
CA ASN A 179 14.93 4.86 -20.68
C ASN A 179 15.09 3.51 -20.00
N VAL A 180 15.17 3.48 -18.67
CA VAL A 180 15.37 2.24 -17.90
C VAL A 180 14.20 2.03 -16.96
N VAL A 181 13.51 0.90 -17.12
CA VAL A 181 12.35 0.52 -16.31
C VAL A 181 12.57 -0.83 -15.66
N LEU A 182 12.02 -1.01 -14.46
CA LEU A 182 11.99 -2.28 -13.76
C LEU A 182 10.57 -2.85 -13.82
N ALA A 183 10.44 -4.06 -14.34
CA ALA A 183 9.21 -4.84 -14.36
C ALA A 183 9.24 -5.91 -13.26
N SER A 184 8.15 -6.04 -12.51
CA SER A 184 8.02 -7.04 -11.45
C SER A 184 6.57 -7.43 -11.23
N PHE A 185 6.34 -8.63 -10.71
CA PHE A 185 5.03 -9.05 -10.22
C PHE A 185 4.93 -8.96 -8.70
N LYS A 186 3.77 -8.51 -8.23
CA LYS A 186 3.34 -8.70 -6.85
C LYS A 186 2.26 -9.77 -6.81
N TRP A 187 2.55 -10.88 -6.14
CA TRP A 187 1.65 -12.02 -6.01
C TRP A 187 0.67 -11.86 -4.84
N PHE A 188 -0.56 -12.30 -5.06
CA PHE A 188 -1.60 -12.41 -4.04
C PHE A 188 -2.31 -13.75 -4.15
N PHE A 189 -2.56 -14.31 -2.98
CA PHE A 189 -3.35 -15.52 -2.82
C PHE A 189 -4.75 -15.15 -2.35
N THR A 190 -5.75 -15.84 -2.87
CA THR A 190 -7.13 -15.76 -2.40
C THR A 190 -7.69 -17.15 -2.20
N GLU A 191 -8.43 -17.35 -1.11
CA GLU A 191 -9.17 -18.59 -0.84
C GLU A 191 -10.52 -18.62 -1.60
N GLU A 192 -10.86 -17.53 -2.30
CA GLU A 192 -12.03 -17.48 -3.16
C GLU A 192 -11.68 -18.07 -4.53
N ASN A 193 -12.35 -19.16 -4.91
CA ASN A 193 -12.20 -19.73 -6.25
C ASN A 193 -12.81 -18.77 -7.29
N MET A 194 -11.92 -18.03 -7.96
CA MET A 194 -12.21 -17.14 -9.08
C MET A 194 -12.81 -17.89 -10.29
N PHE A 195 -12.70 -19.21 -10.31
CA PHE A 195 -13.13 -20.13 -11.36
C PHE A 195 -14.28 -21.04 -10.92
N LEU A 196 -15.09 -20.66 -9.91
CA LEU A 196 -16.15 -21.53 -9.37
C LEU A 196 -17.10 -22.10 -10.45
N ASN A 197 -17.24 -21.38 -11.58
CA ASN A 197 -18.04 -21.80 -12.74
C ASN A 197 -17.28 -22.65 -13.78
N TYR A 198 -15.96 -22.74 -13.73
CA TYR A 198 -15.11 -23.41 -14.72
C TYR A 198 -14.34 -24.60 -14.14
N GLU A 199 -13.84 -24.50 -12.91
CA GLU A 199 -13.07 -25.56 -12.26
C GLU A 199 -13.35 -25.60 -10.75
N PRO A 200 -14.44 -26.27 -10.33
CA PRO A 200 -14.90 -26.29 -8.93
C PRO A 200 -13.94 -26.99 -7.96
N SER A 201 -13.00 -27.80 -8.47
CA SER A 201 -11.98 -28.52 -7.69
C SER A 201 -10.87 -27.61 -7.17
N ILE A 202 -10.68 -26.44 -7.77
CA ILE A 202 -9.71 -25.44 -7.31
C ILE A 202 -10.32 -24.68 -6.13
N THR A 203 -9.69 -24.71 -4.96
CA THR A 203 -10.21 -24.05 -3.73
C THR A 203 -9.53 -22.72 -3.45
N TRP A 204 -8.60 -22.29 -4.30
CA TRP A 204 -7.81 -21.07 -4.14
C TRP A 204 -7.53 -20.45 -5.51
N SER A 205 -7.29 -19.15 -5.57
CA SER A 205 -6.90 -18.50 -6.82
C SER A 205 -5.73 -17.55 -6.60
N LYS A 206 -4.85 -17.46 -7.60
CA LYS A 206 -3.71 -16.54 -7.61
C LYS A 206 -4.05 -15.31 -8.44
N MET A 207 -3.63 -14.16 -7.94
CA MET A 207 -3.70 -12.89 -8.65
C MET A 207 -2.29 -12.30 -8.66
N LYS A 208 -1.79 -11.92 -9.84
CA LYS A 208 -0.51 -11.22 -9.96
C LYS A 208 -0.76 -9.78 -10.40
N PHE A 209 -0.05 -8.83 -9.83
CA PHE A 209 -0.10 -7.44 -10.28
C PHE A 209 1.23 -7.11 -10.93
N LEU A 210 1.20 -6.71 -12.20
CA LEU A 210 2.37 -6.13 -12.84
C LEU A 210 2.60 -4.75 -12.25
N TYR A 211 3.84 -4.49 -11.89
CA TYR A 211 4.34 -3.17 -11.59
C TYR A 211 5.45 -2.82 -12.55
N ILE A 212 5.39 -1.59 -13.08
CA ILE A 212 6.50 -0.98 -13.82
C ILE A 212 6.97 0.21 -13.02
N PHE A 213 8.26 0.24 -12.74
CA PHE A 213 8.94 1.32 -12.06
C PHE A 213 9.87 2.05 -13.00
N ASP A 214 10.03 3.34 -12.74
CA ASP A 214 11.23 3.99 -13.20
C ASP A 214 12.42 3.55 -12.36
N PHE A 215 13.49 3.14 -13.02
CA PHE A 215 14.65 2.64 -12.30
C PHE A 215 15.39 3.74 -11.52
N ILE A 216 15.45 4.96 -12.08
CA ILE A 216 16.24 6.07 -11.53
C ILE A 216 15.54 6.69 -10.32
N THR A 217 14.30 7.16 -10.50
CA THR A 217 13.54 7.81 -9.43
C THR A 217 12.85 6.83 -8.50
N LYS A 218 12.85 5.53 -8.85
CA LYS A 218 12.15 4.43 -8.15
C LYS A 218 10.63 4.59 -8.12
N GLU A 219 10.08 5.59 -8.81
CA GLU A 219 8.64 5.84 -8.80
C GLU A 219 7.89 4.75 -9.55
N PRO A 220 6.78 4.24 -9.00
CA PRO A 220 5.89 3.37 -9.75
C PRO A 220 5.18 4.17 -10.85
N ILE A 221 5.35 3.71 -12.09
CA ILE A 221 4.79 4.31 -13.31
C ILE A 221 3.46 3.65 -13.65
N PHE A 222 3.36 2.33 -13.53
CA PHE A 222 2.20 1.58 -13.96
C PHE A 222 1.92 0.43 -12.98
N HIS A 223 0.64 0.12 -12.78
CA HIS A 223 0.22 -1.15 -12.19
C HIS A 223 -0.97 -1.72 -12.95
N ARG A 224 -1.09 -3.04 -12.98
CA ARG A 224 -2.29 -3.71 -13.53
C ARG A 224 -2.51 -5.06 -12.87
N PRO A 225 -3.76 -5.39 -12.49
CA PRO A 225 -4.13 -6.74 -12.10
C PRO A 225 -4.12 -7.70 -13.30
N PHE A 226 -3.44 -8.83 -13.14
CA PHE A 226 -3.50 -10.01 -13.98
C PHE A 226 -4.13 -11.13 -13.16
N VAL A 227 -5.38 -11.44 -13.49
CA VAL A 227 -6.07 -12.60 -12.96
C VAL A 227 -6.22 -13.55 -14.14
N GLU A 228 -5.62 -14.73 -14.02
CA GLU A 228 -5.85 -15.80 -15.00
C GLU A 228 -7.37 -16.02 -15.12
N ASN A 229 -7.89 -15.88 -16.34
CA ASN A 229 -9.30 -16.06 -16.76
C ASN A 229 -10.43 -15.15 -16.20
N ILE A 230 -10.18 -14.07 -15.46
CA ILE A 230 -11.27 -13.10 -15.08
C ILE A 230 -11.22 -11.80 -15.88
N PHE A 231 -10.04 -11.20 -16.05
CA PHE A 231 -9.93 -9.95 -16.80
C PHE A 231 -9.67 -10.29 -18.27
N ASN A 232 -10.74 -10.32 -19.07
CA ASN A 232 -10.66 -10.47 -20.51
C ASN A 232 -9.67 -9.45 -21.12
N GLY A 233 -8.59 -9.95 -21.74
CA GLY A 233 -8.16 -9.43 -23.03
C GLY A 233 -6.69 -9.09 -23.22
N ARG A 234 -5.86 -8.93 -22.17
CA ARG A 234 -4.42 -8.67 -22.34
C ARG A 234 -3.57 -9.40 -21.31
N THR A 235 -2.84 -10.40 -21.77
CA THR A 235 -1.76 -11.09 -21.06
C THR A 235 -0.58 -10.14 -20.80
N PHE A 236 0.37 -10.54 -19.94
CA PHE A 236 1.64 -9.83 -19.78
C PHE A 236 2.29 -9.54 -21.15
N TYR A 237 2.23 -10.53 -22.02
CA TYR A 237 2.61 -10.44 -23.42
C TYR A 237 1.87 -9.32 -24.16
N ASP A 238 0.55 -9.27 -24.08
CA ASP A 238 -0.22 -8.22 -24.76
C ASP A 238 0.11 -6.83 -24.23
N PHE A 239 0.41 -6.68 -22.93
CA PHE A 239 0.78 -5.36 -22.38
C PHE A 239 2.04 -4.79 -23.04
N PHE A 240 3.09 -5.59 -23.24
CA PHE A 240 4.32 -5.14 -23.90
C PHE A 240 4.16 -4.98 -25.42
N ASN A 241 3.33 -5.80 -26.08
CA ASN A 241 3.17 -5.75 -27.54
C ASN A 241 2.13 -4.74 -28.03
N SER A 242 1.15 -4.40 -27.21
CA SER A 242 0.03 -3.53 -27.62
C SER A 242 0.31 -2.04 -27.48
N LYS A 243 1.56 -1.69 -27.16
CA LYS A 243 1.95 -0.40 -26.60
C LYS A 243 3.35 0.00 -27.08
N ASP A 244 3.41 1.08 -27.85
CA ASP A 244 4.68 1.68 -28.29
C ASP A 244 5.50 2.27 -27.13
N GLU A 245 4.96 2.27 -25.91
CA GLU A 245 5.59 2.82 -24.70
C GLU A 245 6.92 2.13 -24.35
N PHE A 246 7.13 0.88 -24.75
CA PHE A 246 8.33 0.10 -24.44
C PHE A 246 9.32 -0.03 -25.60
N SER A 247 8.99 0.47 -26.78
CA SER A 247 9.89 0.43 -27.92
C SER A 247 11.19 1.17 -27.59
N ASN A 248 12.33 0.54 -27.92
CA ASN A 248 13.68 1.02 -27.61
C ASN A 248 13.96 1.31 -26.12
N LYS A 249 13.16 0.75 -25.18
CA LYS A 249 13.42 0.85 -23.75
C LYS A 249 14.38 -0.22 -23.26
N PHE A 250 15.04 0.08 -22.15
CA PHE A 250 15.79 -0.87 -21.36
C PHE A 250 14.91 -1.38 -20.21
N VAL A 251 14.51 -2.65 -20.29
CA VAL A 251 13.68 -3.32 -19.28
C VAL A 251 14.52 -4.26 -18.42
N ILE A 252 14.51 -4.05 -17.12
CA ILE A 252 15.04 -4.98 -16.13
C ILE A 252 13.86 -5.83 -15.64
N PHE A 253 13.94 -7.14 -15.80
CA PHE A 253 12.93 -8.07 -15.28
C PHE A 253 13.36 -8.60 -13.91
N ASP A 254 12.40 -8.65 -12.98
CA ASP A 254 12.58 -9.20 -11.64
C ASP A 254 12.50 -10.73 -11.62
N ASN A 255 13.05 -11.35 -10.58
CA ASN A 255 13.06 -12.81 -10.37
C ASN A 255 11.68 -13.42 -10.14
N GLU A 256 10.73 -12.60 -9.68
CA GLU A 256 9.34 -13.02 -9.42
C GLU A 256 8.53 -13.22 -10.72
N MET A 257 9.13 -12.96 -11.89
CA MET A 257 8.50 -13.06 -13.20
C MET A 257 8.78 -14.39 -13.89
N GLU A 258 7.76 -14.93 -14.55
CA GLU A 258 7.85 -16.20 -15.25
C GLU A 258 8.72 -16.09 -16.51
N LYS A 259 9.68 -17.01 -16.66
CA LYS A 259 10.64 -17.03 -17.78
C LYS A 259 9.93 -17.10 -19.14
N ASP A 260 8.92 -17.95 -19.27
CA ASP A 260 8.16 -18.12 -20.51
C ASP A 260 7.41 -16.85 -20.92
N GLU A 261 6.93 -16.06 -19.95
CA GLU A 261 6.28 -14.78 -20.21
C GLU A 261 7.29 -13.74 -20.74
N ILE A 262 8.48 -13.67 -20.12
CA ILE A 262 9.58 -12.80 -20.57
C ILE A 262 10.01 -13.19 -22.00
N GLU A 263 10.21 -14.47 -22.28
CA GLU A 263 10.69 -14.94 -23.58
C GLU A 263 9.69 -14.66 -24.70
N LYS A 264 8.38 -14.82 -24.45
CA LYS A 264 7.34 -14.42 -25.41
C LYS A 264 7.39 -12.94 -25.74
N VAL A 265 7.58 -12.07 -24.73
CA VAL A 265 7.72 -10.62 -24.93
C VAL A 265 8.97 -10.30 -25.75
N LEU A 266 10.12 -10.82 -25.36
CA LEU A 266 11.40 -10.52 -26.01
C LEU A 266 11.46 -11.04 -27.46
N LYS A 267 10.81 -12.16 -27.76
CA LYS A 267 10.74 -12.70 -29.14
C LYS A 267 10.04 -11.75 -30.11
N ASN A 268 9.06 -10.97 -29.64
CA ASN A 268 8.24 -10.09 -30.47
C ASN A 268 8.66 -8.62 -30.41
N ASN A 269 9.54 -8.26 -29.48
CA ASN A 269 10.06 -6.90 -29.30
C ASN A 269 11.59 -6.91 -29.33
N GLN A 270 12.17 -7.10 -30.51
CA GLN A 270 13.63 -7.24 -30.66
C GLN A 270 14.40 -5.93 -30.42
N ASP A 271 13.71 -4.79 -30.41
CA ASP A 271 14.23 -3.46 -30.12
C ASP A 271 14.31 -3.17 -28.62
N ILE A 272 13.70 -4.00 -27.76
CA ILE A 272 13.82 -3.88 -26.32
C ILE A 272 15.21 -4.34 -25.88
N LYS A 273 15.90 -3.45 -25.18
CA LYS A 273 17.12 -3.76 -24.43
C LYS A 273 16.70 -4.39 -23.09
N TYR A 274 17.37 -5.43 -22.62
CA TYR A 274 16.91 -6.10 -21.39
C TYR A 274 18.01 -6.63 -20.48
N ILE A 275 17.67 -6.80 -19.20
CA ILE A 275 18.31 -7.73 -18.26
C ILE A 275 17.20 -8.66 -17.77
N LYS A 276 17.37 -9.97 -17.96
CA LYS A 276 16.48 -10.98 -17.40
C LYS A 276 17.28 -11.93 -16.51
N PRO A 277 16.71 -12.37 -15.39
CA PRO A 277 17.37 -13.34 -14.55
C PRO A 277 17.38 -14.73 -15.16
N LEU A 278 18.40 -15.51 -14.80
CA LEU A 278 18.49 -16.94 -15.08
C LEU A 278 18.46 -17.71 -13.76
N ASP A 279 17.76 -18.85 -13.77
CA ASP A 279 17.78 -19.77 -12.64
C ASP A 279 19.14 -20.46 -12.56
N VAL A 280 19.83 -20.27 -11.44
CA VAL A 280 21.15 -20.85 -11.15
C VAL A 280 21.10 -22.38 -11.04
N HIS A 281 19.90 -22.94 -10.80
CA HIS A 281 19.66 -24.38 -10.72
C HIS A 281 19.19 -24.99 -12.04
N ALA A 282 19.01 -24.20 -13.10
CA ALA A 282 18.53 -24.71 -14.37
C ALA A 282 19.52 -25.73 -14.98
N GLU A 283 19.01 -26.86 -15.46
CA GLU A 283 19.80 -27.90 -16.12
C GLU A 283 20.56 -27.39 -17.36
N SER A 284 20.08 -26.30 -17.96
CA SER A 284 20.75 -25.65 -19.09
C SER A 284 22.09 -25.00 -18.71
N PHE A 285 22.46 -24.98 -17.43
CA PHE A 285 23.63 -24.28 -16.93
C PHE A 285 24.47 -25.16 -16.00
N ASN A 286 25.71 -25.44 -16.40
CA ASN A 286 26.65 -26.14 -15.52
C ASN A 286 27.36 -25.14 -14.61
N ILE A 287 26.86 -25.03 -13.37
CA ILE A 287 27.43 -24.12 -12.38
C ILE A 287 28.89 -24.46 -12.06
N ASP A 288 29.27 -25.73 -12.07
CA ASP A 288 30.62 -26.17 -11.70
C ASP A 288 31.63 -25.78 -12.79
N GLU A 289 31.22 -25.83 -14.06
CA GLU A 289 31.99 -25.31 -15.19
C GLU A 289 32.14 -23.78 -15.12
N LEU A 290 31.04 -23.06 -14.83
CA LEU A 290 31.06 -21.61 -14.67
C LEU A 290 32.04 -21.18 -13.56
N LEU A 291 31.94 -21.80 -12.38
CA LEU A 291 32.76 -21.48 -11.22
C LEU A 291 34.24 -21.84 -11.43
N SER A 292 34.53 -22.81 -12.28
CA SER A 292 35.90 -23.23 -12.63
C SER A 292 36.54 -22.37 -13.71
N SER A 293 35.79 -21.47 -14.34
CA SER A 293 36.30 -20.53 -15.34
C SER A 293 37.41 -19.64 -14.77
N SER A 294 38.46 -19.38 -15.54
CA SER A 294 39.52 -18.44 -15.15
C SER A 294 39.15 -16.97 -15.41
N GLY A 295 38.00 -16.70 -16.04
CA GLY A 295 37.59 -15.36 -16.48
C GLY A 295 36.91 -14.50 -15.42
N TRP A 296 36.86 -14.93 -14.16
CA TRP A 296 36.27 -14.15 -13.07
C TRP A 296 37.13 -12.94 -12.74
N LEU A 297 36.52 -11.76 -12.75
CA LEU A 297 37.15 -10.48 -12.45
C LEU A 297 36.57 -9.90 -11.17
N ALA A 298 37.40 -9.24 -10.36
CA ALA A 298 36.91 -8.47 -9.22
C ALA A 298 36.09 -7.27 -9.71
N ILE A 299 34.91 -7.09 -9.14
CA ILE A 299 34.06 -5.92 -9.40
C ILE A 299 34.37 -4.89 -8.33
N HIS A 300 35.07 -3.83 -8.71
CA HIS A 300 35.39 -2.73 -7.81
C HIS A 300 34.26 -1.69 -7.86
N ASN A 301 33.49 -1.58 -6.78
CA ASN A 301 32.38 -0.63 -6.72
C ASN A 301 32.90 0.82 -6.77
N TYR A 302 32.55 1.56 -7.83
CA TYR A 302 32.81 3.00 -7.98
C TYR A 302 32.15 3.85 -6.88
N TYR A 303 31.18 3.30 -6.14
CA TYR A 303 30.40 3.99 -5.11
C TYR A 303 30.36 3.20 -3.79
N LYS A 304 31.48 3.18 -3.03
CA LYS A 304 31.52 2.95 -1.57
C LYS A 304 30.72 1.75 -0.99
N SER A 305 30.59 0.63 -1.70
CA SER A 305 30.24 -0.63 -1.03
C SER A 305 31.52 -1.45 -0.87
N ASN A 306 31.82 -1.85 0.37
CA ASN A 306 32.92 -2.75 0.71
C ASN A 306 32.62 -4.21 0.31
N SER A 307 31.58 -4.45 -0.49
CA SER A 307 31.18 -5.81 -0.85
C SER A 307 32.20 -6.44 -1.75
N ALA A 308 32.72 -7.59 -1.34
CA ALA A 308 33.60 -8.40 -2.17
C ALA A 308 32.73 -9.10 -3.22
N VAL A 309 32.86 -8.69 -4.48
CA VAL A 309 32.09 -9.25 -5.60
C VAL A 309 33.04 -9.58 -6.73
N SER A 310 32.85 -10.75 -7.35
CA SER A 310 33.47 -11.09 -8.63
C SER A 310 32.41 -11.27 -9.70
N GLY A 311 32.77 -10.99 -10.95
CA GLY A 311 31.90 -11.16 -12.10
C GLY A 311 32.56 -11.91 -13.24
N LEU A 312 31.76 -12.57 -14.05
CA LEU A 312 32.16 -13.27 -15.26
C LEU A 312 31.17 -12.94 -16.37
N LYS A 313 31.67 -12.59 -17.54
CA LYS A 313 30.88 -12.34 -18.73
C LYS A 313 31.15 -13.40 -19.77
N ILE A 314 30.09 -14.01 -20.29
CA ILE A 314 30.13 -15.00 -21.36
C ILE A 314 29.34 -14.47 -22.54
N ASN A 315 29.94 -14.55 -23.72
CA ASN A 315 29.25 -14.26 -24.97
C ASN A 315 28.62 -15.55 -25.50
N ASP A 316 27.30 -15.55 -25.66
CA ASP A 316 26.51 -16.61 -26.30
C ASP A 316 25.80 -16.04 -27.53
N ASN A 317 26.55 -15.98 -28.64
CA ASN A 317 26.08 -15.51 -29.94
C ASN A 317 25.53 -14.07 -29.94
N SER A 318 24.21 -13.93 -29.78
CA SER A 318 23.48 -12.65 -29.80
C SER A 318 23.13 -12.15 -28.40
N LYS A 319 23.57 -12.87 -27.37
CA LYS A 319 23.24 -12.63 -25.97
C LYS A 319 24.50 -12.70 -25.13
N PHE A 320 24.44 -12.02 -23.99
CA PHE A 320 25.51 -11.99 -23.01
C PHE A 320 24.97 -12.53 -21.69
N ILE A 321 25.69 -13.49 -21.13
CA ILE A 321 25.43 -14.03 -19.80
C ILE A 321 26.41 -13.35 -18.84
N TYR A 322 25.87 -12.73 -17.81
CA TYR A 322 26.64 -12.11 -16.73
C TYR A 322 26.39 -12.91 -15.46
N ALA A 323 27.45 -13.47 -14.90
CA ALA A 323 27.42 -14.16 -13.63
C ALA A 323 28.17 -13.34 -12.58
N PHE A 324 27.61 -13.29 -11.38
CA PHE A 324 28.16 -12.57 -10.24
C PHE A 324 28.25 -13.51 -9.05
N ARG A 325 29.28 -13.31 -8.24
CA ARG A 325 29.44 -13.95 -6.95
C ARG A 325 29.65 -12.87 -5.90
N ASP A 326 28.64 -12.68 -5.07
CA ASP A 326 28.69 -11.80 -3.91
C ASP A 326 29.10 -12.63 -2.68
N PHE A 327 30.31 -12.38 -2.18
CA PHE A 327 30.87 -13.19 -1.09
C PHE A 327 30.22 -12.87 0.26
N ASP A 328 29.74 -11.65 0.47
CA ASP A 328 29.02 -11.28 1.70
C ASP A 328 27.66 -11.96 1.73
N GLU A 329 26.96 -11.95 0.60
CA GLU A 329 25.68 -12.63 0.44
C GLU A 329 25.85 -14.16 0.57
N ALA A 330 26.92 -14.72 0.02
CA ALA A 330 27.23 -16.14 0.18
C ALA A 330 27.39 -16.52 1.66
N ILE A 331 28.09 -15.69 2.45
CA ILE A 331 28.25 -15.89 3.89
C ILE A 331 26.90 -15.79 4.62
N ARG A 332 26.06 -14.80 4.27
CA ARG A 332 24.73 -14.61 4.85
C ARG A 332 23.85 -15.82 4.60
N MET A 333 23.71 -16.24 3.34
CA MET A 333 22.94 -17.42 2.93
C MET A 333 23.44 -18.69 3.64
N GLY A 334 24.76 -18.88 3.71
CA GLY A 334 25.35 -20.01 4.41
C GLY A 334 25.00 -20.05 5.90
N ARG A 335 24.96 -18.90 6.58
CA ARG A 335 24.54 -18.80 8.00
C ARG A 335 23.06 -19.09 8.18
N GLU A 336 22.21 -18.54 7.33
CA GLU A 336 20.75 -18.76 7.39
C GLU A 336 20.42 -20.23 7.16
N ARG A 337 21.06 -20.86 6.18
CA ARG A 337 20.91 -22.29 5.91
C ARG A 337 21.33 -23.12 7.11
N LEU A 338 22.49 -22.84 7.72
CA LEU A 338 22.96 -23.52 8.93
C LEU A 338 21.96 -23.40 10.11
N ALA A 339 21.26 -22.27 10.21
CA ALA A 339 20.25 -22.06 11.24
C ALA A 339 18.94 -22.83 10.99
N MET A 340 18.70 -23.28 9.75
CA MET A 340 17.52 -24.05 9.35
C MET A 340 17.77 -25.57 9.28
N ILE A 341 18.99 -26.02 9.56
CA ILE A 341 19.34 -27.44 9.58
C ILE A 341 18.56 -28.14 10.70
N ASP A 342 17.83 -29.19 10.32
CA ASP A 342 17.20 -30.12 11.23
C ASP A 342 17.91 -31.50 11.19
N GLU A 343 17.37 -32.48 11.92
CA GLU A 343 17.92 -33.84 12.00
C GLU A 343 17.93 -34.59 10.66
N THR A 344 17.20 -34.10 9.65
CA THR A 344 17.08 -34.74 8.33
C THR A 344 18.09 -34.20 7.31
N TYR A 345 18.70 -33.05 7.60
CA TYR A 345 19.60 -32.37 6.66
C TYR A 345 21.01 -32.97 6.69
N ARG A 346 21.51 -33.45 5.54
CA ARG A 346 22.83 -34.08 5.45
C ARG A 346 23.91 -33.07 5.14
N TYR A 347 25.11 -33.29 5.68
CA TYR A 347 26.27 -32.46 5.36
C TYR A 347 26.58 -32.41 3.85
N SER A 348 26.30 -33.47 3.10
CA SER A 348 26.44 -33.50 1.64
C SER A 348 25.49 -32.50 0.94
N ASP A 349 24.28 -32.30 1.46
CA ASP A 349 23.35 -31.30 0.93
C ASP A 349 23.88 -29.88 1.18
N LEU A 350 24.49 -29.65 2.34
CA LEU A 350 25.16 -28.37 2.64
C LEU A 350 26.23 -28.02 1.60
N LEU A 351 27.10 -28.99 1.27
CA LEU A 351 28.17 -28.78 0.31
C LEU A 351 27.63 -28.57 -1.11
N ARG A 352 26.60 -29.34 -1.49
CA ARG A 352 25.95 -29.18 -2.79
C ARG A 352 25.32 -27.81 -2.92
N ASP A 353 24.64 -27.32 -1.89
CA ASP A 353 23.91 -26.06 -2.00
C ASP A 353 24.82 -24.84 -1.89
N ARG A 354 25.93 -24.94 -1.12
CA ARG A 354 26.91 -23.86 -0.94
C ARG A 354 27.54 -23.35 -2.23
N LYS A 355 27.57 -24.16 -3.30
CA LYS A 355 28.12 -23.72 -4.58
C LYS A 355 27.26 -22.65 -5.26
N TYR A 356 25.99 -22.56 -4.90
CA TYR A 356 25.05 -21.55 -5.41
C TYR A 356 24.97 -20.30 -4.52
N ASP A 357 25.52 -20.35 -3.30
CA ASP A 357 25.43 -19.24 -2.34
C ASP A 357 26.10 -17.98 -2.91
N GLY A 358 25.35 -16.87 -2.89
CA GLY A 358 25.78 -15.57 -3.41
C GLY A 358 25.94 -15.52 -4.92
N ILE A 359 25.50 -16.54 -5.68
CA ILE A 359 25.55 -16.54 -7.13
C ILE A 359 24.30 -15.88 -7.71
N THR A 360 24.51 -14.96 -8.65
CA THR A 360 23.46 -14.36 -9.47
C THR A 360 23.84 -14.48 -10.92
N ILE A 361 22.91 -14.93 -11.78
CA ILE A 361 23.13 -15.05 -13.21
C ILE A 361 22.03 -14.30 -13.94
N VAL A 362 22.42 -13.47 -14.90
CA VAL A 362 21.48 -12.72 -15.75
C VAL A 362 21.87 -12.83 -17.22
N GLU A 363 20.86 -12.79 -18.09
CA GLU A 363 21.00 -12.70 -19.55
C GLU A 363 20.64 -11.27 -19.99
N SER A 364 21.40 -10.73 -20.93
CA SER A 364 21.11 -9.45 -21.59
C SER A 364 21.44 -9.52 -23.08
N ASN A 365 20.71 -8.77 -23.89
CA ASN A 365 21.07 -8.49 -25.29
C ASN A 365 22.00 -7.27 -25.46
N ILE A 366 22.49 -6.70 -24.35
CA ILE A 366 23.42 -5.57 -24.36
C ILE A 366 24.82 -6.05 -24.00
N ASP A 367 25.78 -5.68 -24.84
CA ASP A 367 27.21 -5.81 -24.56
C ASP A 367 27.66 -4.61 -23.71
N THR A 368 27.85 -4.81 -22.39
CA THR A 368 28.42 -3.77 -21.52
C THR A 368 29.33 -4.36 -20.43
N HIS A 369 29.89 -3.51 -19.58
CA HIS A 369 30.78 -3.84 -18.48
C HIS A 369 30.05 -4.57 -17.34
N LEU A 370 30.78 -5.44 -16.63
CA LEU A 370 30.24 -6.23 -15.51
C LEU A 370 29.68 -5.32 -14.40
N GLU A 371 30.38 -4.23 -14.12
CA GLU A 371 30.03 -3.22 -13.13
C GLU A 371 28.66 -2.61 -13.44
N GLU A 372 28.38 -2.30 -14.71
CA GLU A 372 27.11 -1.68 -15.10
C GLU A 372 25.94 -2.63 -14.91
N ILE A 373 26.07 -3.88 -15.38
CA ILE A 373 25.02 -4.90 -15.19
C ILE A 373 24.83 -5.22 -13.71
N TYR A 374 25.92 -5.38 -12.96
CA TYR A 374 25.85 -5.64 -11.52
C TYR A 374 25.14 -4.51 -10.78
N MET A 375 25.47 -3.23 -11.06
CA MET A 375 24.82 -2.09 -10.41
C MET A 375 23.34 -1.98 -10.78
N LEU A 376 23.01 -2.16 -12.07
CA LEU A 376 21.62 -2.10 -12.55
C LEU A 376 20.78 -3.22 -11.95
N TYR A 377 21.31 -4.44 -11.95
CA TYR A 377 20.59 -5.56 -11.38
C TYR A 377 20.61 -5.48 -9.85
N ASN A 378 21.74 -5.45 -9.15
CA ASN A 378 21.76 -5.52 -7.69
C ASN A 378 21.05 -4.37 -6.94
N SER A 379 20.74 -3.24 -7.58
CA SER A 379 19.93 -2.19 -6.96
C SER A 379 18.40 -2.37 -7.10
N HIS A 380 17.93 -3.27 -7.98
CA HIS A 380 16.50 -3.55 -8.16
C HIS A 380 15.79 -4.10 -6.90
N PRO A 381 16.40 -4.96 -6.05
CA PRO A 381 15.72 -5.51 -4.88
C PRO A 381 15.28 -4.42 -3.88
N ASN A 382 16.00 -3.30 -3.80
CA ASN A 382 15.60 -2.16 -2.96
C ASN A 382 14.29 -1.54 -3.44
N VAL A 383 14.05 -1.49 -4.75
CA VAL A 383 12.78 -0.99 -5.34
C VAL A 383 11.65 -2.00 -5.08
N ILE A 384 11.96 -3.30 -5.14
CA ILE A 384 10.99 -4.38 -4.88
C ILE A 384 10.64 -4.50 -3.40
N GLN A 385 11.58 -4.30 -2.46
CA GLN A 385 11.27 -4.28 -1.04
C GLN A 385 10.22 -3.19 -0.71
N ASP A 386 10.28 -2.05 -1.39
CA ASP A 386 9.27 -0.99 -1.27
C ASP A 386 7.89 -1.39 -1.83
N LEU A 387 7.74 -2.45 -2.64
CA LEU A 387 6.42 -3.00 -2.99
C LEU A 387 5.67 -3.55 -1.78
N LYS A 388 6.40 -3.98 -0.75
CA LYS A 388 5.87 -4.48 0.53
C LYS A 388 5.57 -3.35 1.52
N PHE A 389 5.79 -2.08 1.13
CA PHE A 389 5.60 -0.91 1.99
C PHE A 389 4.21 -0.83 2.63
N THR A 390 3.15 -1.15 1.88
CA THR A 390 1.75 -1.04 2.34
C THR A 390 1.12 -2.40 2.54
N LYS A 391 0.37 -2.56 3.64
CA LYS A 391 -0.61 -3.66 3.78
C LYS A 391 -1.86 -3.39 2.94
N ASN A 392 -2.55 -4.46 2.55
CA ASN A 392 -3.83 -4.35 1.86
C ASN A 392 -4.93 -3.80 2.77
N LEU A 393 -5.98 -3.24 2.17
CA LEU A 393 -7.25 -2.94 2.84
C LEU A 393 -7.93 -4.24 3.25
N ILE A 394 -8.49 -4.29 4.45
CA ILE A 394 -9.10 -5.49 5.03
C ILE A 394 -10.55 -5.18 5.35
N SER A 395 -11.48 -5.71 4.56
CA SER A 395 -12.89 -5.53 4.82
C SER A 395 -13.33 -6.26 6.09
N SER A 396 -14.15 -5.59 6.90
CA SER A 396 -14.79 -6.16 8.09
C SER A 396 -15.78 -7.30 7.80
N THR A 397 -16.29 -7.38 6.57
CA THR A 397 -17.04 -8.53 6.11
C THR A 397 -16.05 -9.49 5.46
N GLU A 398 -15.80 -10.64 6.10
CA GLU A 398 -14.83 -11.64 5.65
C GLU A 398 -15.07 -12.11 4.20
N ARG A 399 -16.27 -11.89 3.65
CA ARG A 399 -16.60 -12.13 2.23
C ARG A 399 -16.05 -11.07 1.26
N SER A 400 -15.90 -9.80 1.66
CA SER A 400 -15.47 -8.75 0.72
C SER A 400 -13.94 -8.56 0.68
N ALA A 401 -13.23 -8.87 1.77
CA ALA A 401 -11.76 -8.83 1.84
C ALA A 401 -11.10 -9.83 0.87
N ASN A 402 -11.83 -10.89 0.49
CA ASN A 402 -11.40 -11.89 -0.46
C ASN A 402 -11.87 -11.65 -1.91
N SER A 403 -12.77 -10.68 -2.13
CA SER A 403 -13.23 -10.35 -3.47
C SER A 403 -12.09 -9.74 -4.31
N VAL A 404 -11.96 -10.24 -5.53
CA VAL A 404 -10.94 -9.83 -6.52
C VAL A 404 -10.94 -8.31 -6.74
N LEU A 405 -12.13 -7.71 -6.78
CA LEU A 405 -12.31 -6.27 -6.97
C LEU A 405 -11.82 -5.46 -5.77
N HIS A 406 -12.02 -5.95 -4.55
CA HIS A 406 -11.49 -5.31 -3.34
C HIS A 406 -9.97 -5.33 -3.34
N LYS A 407 -9.36 -6.45 -3.72
CA LYS A 407 -7.90 -6.57 -3.85
C LYS A 407 -7.35 -5.65 -4.93
N ALA A 408 -8.02 -5.56 -6.09
CA ALA A 408 -7.64 -4.64 -7.16
C ALA A 408 -7.70 -3.17 -6.72
N MET A 409 -8.78 -2.75 -6.07
CA MET A 409 -8.93 -1.38 -5.56
C MET A 409 -7.92 -1.08 -4.45
N SER A 410 -7.74 -2.00 -3.51
CA SER A 410 -6.74 -1.90 -2.46
C SER A 410 -5.35 -1.72 -3.05
N GLU A 411 -4.99 -2.49 -4.08
CA GLU A 411 -3.69 -2.36 -4.72
C GLU A 411 -3.55 -1.06 -5.52
N PHE A 412 -4.62 -0.53 -6.11
CA PHE A 412 -4.59 0.80 -6.71
C PHE A 412 -4.32 1.90 -5.67
N VAL A 413 -4.98 1.85 -4.51
CA VAL A 413 -4.71 2.78 -3.40
C VAL A 413 -3.27 2.62 -2.90
N ASN A 414 -2.78 1.38 -2.77
CA ASN A 414 -1.42 1.08 -2.37
C ASN A 414 -0.39 1.59 -3.40
N PHE A 415 -0.68 1.47 -4.69
CA PHE A 415 0.12 2.06 -5.77
C PHE A 415 0.23 3.57 -5.59
N LEU A 416 -0.89 4.27 -5.35
CA LEU A 416 -0.88 5.71 -5.15
C LEU A 416 -0.13 6.11 -3.86
N ALA A 417 -0.26 5.32 -2.79
CA ALA A 417 0.49 5.55 -1.56
C ALA A 417 2.01 5.39 -1.75
N LYS A 418 2.45 4.38 -2.51
CA LYS A 418 3.86 4.20 -2.90
C LYS A 418 4.33 5.36 -3.77
N LEU A 419 3.51 5.78 -4.73
CA LEU A 419 3.82 6.93 -5.56
C LEU A 419 4.01 8.21 -4.73
N ILE A 420 3.15 8.44 -3.74
CA ILE A 420 3.31 9.54 -2.78
C ILE A 420 4.64 9.40 -2.03
N LYS A 421 4.95 8.22 -1.47
CA LYS A 421 6.21 7.96 -0.75
C LYS A 421 7.42 8.33 -1.62
N PHE A 422 7.53 7.77 -2.82
CA PHE A 422 8.68 8.00 -3.71
C PHE A 422 8.81 9.46 -4.13
N LYS A 423 7.69 10.13 -4.44
CA LYS A 423 7.72 11.58 -4.72
C LYS A 423 8.27 12.36 -3.53
N ILE A 424 7.83 12.06 -2.31
CA ILE A 424 8.35 12.73 -1.12
C ILE A 424 9.82 12.39 -0.90
N GLU A 425 10.25 11.13 -1.04
CA GLU A 425 11.66 10.74 -0.93
C GLU A 425 12.55 11.47 -1.94
N ASN A 426 12.07 11.67 -3.17
CA ASN A 426 12.78 12.47 -4.16
C ASN A 426 12.86 13.95 -3.77
N ILE A 427 11.80 14.52 -3.18
CA ILE A 427 11.85 15.88 -2.60
C ILE A 427 12.81 15.95 -1.39
N LEU A 428 12.95 14.88 -0.60
CA LEU A 428 13.91 14.84 0.51
C LEU A 428 15.35 14.88 -0.04
N LYS A 429 15.63 14.10 -1.09
CA LYS A 429 16.92 14.12 -1.81
C LYS A 429 17.25 15.47 -2.41
N GLU A 430 16.30 16.07 -3.13
CA GLU A 430 16.46 17.41 -3.73
C GLU A 430 16.75 18.49 -2.69
N LYS A 431 16.31 18.29 -1.43
CA LYS A 431 16.53 19.20 -0.31
C LYS A 431 17.67 18.76 0.62
N GLU A 432 18.39 17.70 0.26
CA GLU A 432 19.52 17.12 1.01
C GLU A 432 19.15 16.68 2.45
N VAL A 433 17.89 16.36 2.70
CA VAL A 433 17.36 15.96 4.02
C VAL A 433 17.47 14.45 4.25
N ASP A 434 17.55 13.66 3.18
CA ASP A 434 17.58 12.20 3.21
C ASP A 434 18.88 11.63 3.81
N ASN A 435 19.95 12.43 3.87
CA ASN A 435 21.19 12.08 4.56
C ASN A 435 21.03 11.94 6.08
N GLU A 436 20.08 12.66 6.68
CA GLU A 436 19.87 12.70 8.14
C GLU A 436 18.57 11.98 8.56
N TYR A 437 17.54 12.02 7.72
CA TYR A 437 16.22 11.53 8.07
C TYR A 437 15.65 10.66 6.95
N SER A 438 15.24 9.45 7.33
CA SER A 438 14.37 8.62 6.50
C SER A 438 12.98 9.24 6.33
N TYR A 439 12.27 8.83 5.26
CA TYR A 439 10.86 9.17 5.04
C TYR A 439 10.00 8.99 6.30
N LYS A 440 10.10 7.82 6.95
CA LYS A 440 9.34 7.49 8.17
C LYS A 440 9.63 8.47 9.31
N GLN A 441 10.89 8.89 9.48
CA GLN A 441 11.27 9.86 10.50
C GLN A 441 10.71 11.25 10.19
N ILE A 442 10.76 11.70 8.93
CA ILE A 442 10.18 12.99 8.51
C ILE A 442 8.67 13.02 8.75
N ILE A 443 7.94 12.00 8.28
CA ILE A 443 6.49 11.91 8.46
C ILE A 443 6.12 11.91 9.96
N LYS A 444 6.84 11.13 10.78
CA LYS A 444 6.60 11.10 12.23
C LYS A 444 6.87 12.46 12.89
N ARG A 445 8.01 13.09 12.56
CA ARG A 445 8.41 14.38 13.16
C ARG A 445 7.45 15.50 12.78
N LEU A 446 7.08 15.61 11.51
CA LEU A 446 6.11 16.59 11.04
C LEU A 446 4.68 16.29 11.49
N GLY A 447 4.37 15.06 11.90
CA GLY A 447 3.11 14.71 12.57
C GLY A 447 2.91 15.44 13.90
N TYR A 448 3.99 15.82 14.60
CA TYR A 448 3.89 16.66 15.80
C TYR A 448 3.62 18.14 15.48
N TYR A 449 3.75 18.57 14.22
CA TYR A 449 3.27 19.89 13.82
C TYR A 449 1.75 19.84 13.69
N ARG A 450 1.06 20.22 14.77
CA ARG A 450 -0.39 20.21 14.89
C ARG A 450 -1.01 21.61 14.78
N LYS A 451 -2.27 21.65 14.37
CA LYS A 451 -3.13 22.84 14.46
C LYS A 451 -4.25 22.58 15.46
N GLN A 452 -4.58 23.58 16.26
CA GLN A 452 -5.73 23.58 17.16
C GLN A 452 -6.77 24.60 16.71
N GLN A 453 -8.04 24.29 16.93
CA GLN A 453 -9.12 25.22 16.65
C GLN A 453 -9.28 26.19 17.82
N SER A 454 -9.21 27.48 17.54
CA SER A 454 -9.50 28.55 18.49
C SER A 454 -11.00 28.60 18.83
N LYS A 455 -11.35 29.38 19.86
CA LYS A 455 -12.75 29.62 20.25
C LYS A 455 -13.59 30.23 19.12
N GLU A 456 -12.97 30.97 18.22
CA GLU A 456 -13.59 31.63 17.07
C GLU A 456 -13.71 30.70 15.84
N GLY A 457 -13.24 29.45 15.94
CA GLY A 457 -13.28 28.48 14.86
C GLY A 457 -12.05 28.52 13.93
N ASN A 458 -11.14 29.49 14.10
CA ASN A 458 -9.91 29.61 13.32
C ASN A 458 -8.87 28.56 13.72
N TRP A 459 -8.16 27.97 12.76
CA TRP A 459 -7.07 27.02 13.02
C TRP A 459 -5.74 27.75 13.28
N ILE A 460 -5.18 27.55 14.47
CA ILE A 460 -3.90 28.13 14.89
C ILE A 460 -2.84 27.04 15.08
N SER A 461 -1.59 27.36 14.77
CA SER A 461 -0.47 26.41 14.98
C SER A 461 -0.25 26.20 16.48
N VAL A 462 -0.09 24.94 16.89
CA VAL A 462 0.38 24.61 18.24
C VAL A 462 1.88 24.92 18.33
N GLU A 463 2.37 25.26 19.53
CA GLU A 463 3.80 25.43 19.77
C GLU A 463 4.56 24.16 19.36
N LYS A 464 5.63 24.34 18.57
CA LYS A 464 6.38 23.24 17.96
C LYS A 464 7.85 23.31 18.37
N PRO A 465 8.49 22.16 18.69
CA PRO A 465 9.92 22.10 18.97
C PRO A 465 10.78 22.76 17.88
N LYS A 466 11.97 23.25 18.28
CA LYS A 466 12.92 23.93 17.37
C LYS A 466 13.25 23.06 16.15
N GLU A 467 13.44 21.77 16.33
CA GLU A 467 13.75 20.83 15.24
C GLU A 467 12.61 20.76 14.20
N ILE A 468 11.35 20.66 14.65
CA ILE A 468 10.18 20.66 13.77
C ILE A 468 10.01 22.01 13.07
N THR A 469 10.38 23.11 13.74
CA THR A 469 10.40 24.43 13.11
C THR A 469 11.42 24.50 11.97
N LYS A 470 12.62 23.93 12.14
CA LYS A 470 13.63 23.85 11.08
C LYS A 470 13.11 23.04 9.89
N LEU A 471 12.57 21.84 10.14
CA LEU A 471 12.00 21.00 9.08
C LEU A 471 10.85 21.71 8.35
N ALA A 472 9.92 22.33 9.08
CA ALA A 472 8.82 23.08 8.48
C ALA A 472 9.31 24.22 7.57
N LYS A 473 10.39 24.92 7.95
CA LYS A 473 11.01 25.95 7.10
C LYS A 473 11.59 25.37 5.81
N ILE A 474 12.32 24.25 5.88
CA ILE A 474 12.91 23.59 4.68
C ILE A 474 11.83 23.28 3.63
N PHE A 475 10.65 22.84 4.09
CA PHE A 475 9.53 22.47 3.21
C PHE A 475 8.53 23.60 2.98
N ASN A 476 8.72 24.78 3.56
CA ASN A 476 7.82 25.93 3.52
C ASN A 476 6.39 25.56 3.97
N LEU A 477 6.25 25.00 5.18
CA LEU A 477 5.00 24.50 5.79
C LEU A 477 4.41 25.42 6.85
#